data_AF-A0A7T8QSZ0-F1
#
_entry.id   AF-A0A7T8QSZ0-F1
#
_cell.length_a   1.000
_cell.length_b   1.000
_cell.length_c   1.000
_cell.angle_alpha   90.00
_cell.angle_beta   90.00
_cell.angle_gamma   90.00
#
_symmetry.space_group_name_H-M   'P 1'
#
loop_
_entity.id
_entity.type
_entity.pdbx_description
1 polymer ?
#
loop_
_entity_poly.entity_id
_entity_poly.type
_entity_poly.pdbx_seq_one_letter_code
_entity_poly.pdbx_strand_id
1 'polypeptide(L)'
;VDLVHINSQPDNDTVSYGMDLSEYYLNVEWDILEVPAERHVKTYPCCPEPYPDIYFSIIIRRKPLFYVVNLIIPCVGNILLVNPSVLLTCS
;
A
#
# COMPACT_ATOMS: atom_id res chain seq x y z
N VAL A 1 11.69 4.47 -28.84
CA VAL A 1 10.59 3.94 -27.99
C VAL A 1 10.52 4.84 -26.77
N ASP A 2 9.89 6.00 -26.92
CA ASP A 2 9.65 6.89 -25.79
C ASP A 2 8.46 6.36 -25.01
N LEU A 3 8.69 6.06 -23.73
CA LEU A 3 7.63 5.78 -22.78
C LEU A 3 6.99 7.11 -22.36
N VAL A 4 6.27 7.76 -23.28
CA VAL A 4 5.52 8.98 -22.97
C VAL A 4 4.30 8.58 -22.16
N HIS A 5 4.26 9.02 -20.89
CA HIS A 5 3.12 8.83 -20.00
C HIS A 5 1.90 9.61 -20.53
N ILE A 6 0.78 8.90 -20.69
CA ILE A 6 -0.50 9.38 -21.23
C ILE A 6 -1.08 10.56 -20.43
N ASN A 7 -0.64 10.75 -19.17
CA ASN A 7 -1.10 11.81 -18.26
C ASN A 7 0.01 12.81 -17.83
N SER A 8 1.14 12.89 -18.54
CA SER A 8 2.13 13.93 -18.23
C SER A 8 1.57 15.32 -18.58
N GLN A 9 1.18 16.10 -17.56
CA GLN A 9 0.98 17.53 -17.73
C GLN A 9 2.38 18.19 -17.82
N PRO A 10 2.57 19.18 -18.72
CA PRO A 10 3.88 19.80 -18.97
C PRO A 10 4.45 20.62 -17.79
N ASP A 11 3.75 20.70 -16.65
CA ASP A 11 4.07 21.56 -15.51
C ASP A 11 4.14 20.81 -14.16
N ASN A 12 4.01 19.47 -14.17
CA ASN A 12 3.95 18.68 -12.95
C ASN A 12 4.66 17.33 -13.12
N ASP A 13 5.78 17.16 -12.42
CA ASP A 13 6.58 15.92 -12.38
C ASP A 13 5.95 14.81 -11.50
N THR A 14 4.84 15.10 -10.82
CA THR A 14 4.16 14.20 -9.88
C THR A 14 2.75 13.84 -10.35
N VAL A 15 2.46 12.57 -10.56
CA VAL A 15 1.13 12.06 -10.93
C VAL A 15 0.57 11.29 -9.75
N SER A 16 -0.51 11.80 -9.15
CA SER A 16 -1.14 11.19 -7.97
C SER A 16 -1.74 9.80 -8.25
N TYR A 17 -2.27 9.59 -9.45
CA TYR A 17 -2.77 8.30 -9.92
C TYR A 17 -1.86 7.76 -11.02
N GLY A 18 -0.72 7.19 -10.60
CA GLY A 18 0.30 6.68 -11.51
C GLY A 18 0.01 5.30 -12.10
N MET A 19 -0.87 4.53 -11.45
CA MET A 19 -1.19 3.14 -11.78
C MET A 19 -2.70 2.93 -11.75
N ASP A 20 -3.25 2.34 -12.81
CA ASP A 20 -4.66 1.97 -12.84
C ASP A 20 -4.88 0.69 -12.02
N LEU A 21 -5.67 0.80 -10.95
CA LEU A 21 -5.99 -0.30 -10.03
C LEU A 21 -7.26 -1.06 -10.44
N SER A 22 -7.88 -0.70 -11.58
CA SER A 22 -9.14 -1.30 -12.04
C SER A 22 -9.06 -2.82 -12.29
N GLU A 23 -7.89 -3.32 -12.66
CA GLU A 23 -7.62 -4.76 -12.86
C GLU A 23 -6.86 -5.40 -11.68
N TYR A 24 -6.67 -4.69 -10.57
CA TYR A 24 -5.94 -5.20 -9.42
C TYR A 24 -6.73 -6.31 -8.70
N TYR A 25 -6.12 -7.48 -8.57
CA TYR A 25 -6.67 -8.56 -7.75
C TYR A 25 -6.55 -8.20 -6.27
N LEU A 26 -7.69 -8.02 -5.60
CA LEU A 26 -7.74 -7.64 -4.20
C LEU A 26 -7.13 -8.72 -3.29
N ASN A 27 -6.08 -8.35 -2.56
CA ASN A 27 -5.48 -9.22 -1.56
C ASN A 27 -6.30 -9.22 -0.24
N VAL A 28 -6.40 -10.40 0.37
CA VAL A 28 -7.07 -10.59 1.67
C VAL A 28 -6.26 -10.01 2.84
N GLU A 29 -4.94 -9.88 2.66
CA GLU A 29 -4.02 -9.40 3.70
C GLU A 29 -3.62 -7.92 3.57
N TRP A 30 -3.76 -7.32 2.40
CA TRP A 30 -3.23 -5.98 2.12
C TRP A 30 -4.24 -5.17 1.29
N ASP A 31 -4.50 -3.94 1.74
CA ASP A 31 -5.17 -2.90 0.96
C ASP A 31 -4.13 -1.98 0.33
N ILE A 32 -4.31 -1.63 -0.93
CA ILE A 32 -3.58 -0.54 -1.57
C ILE A 32 -4.36 0.75 -1.29
N LEU A 33 -3.69 1.73 -0.69
CA LEU A 33 -4.28 3.03 -0.39
C LEU A 33 -4.13 4.00 -1.55
N GLU A 34 -2.90 4.12 -2.05
CA GLU A 34 -2.54 5.04 -3.12
C GLU A 34 -1.22 4.60 -3.78
N VAL A 35 -1.05 4.96 -5.05
CA VAL A 35 0.15 4.68 -5.84
C VAL A 35 0.55 5.94 -6.63
N PRO A 36 1.13 6.95 -5.97
CA PRO A 36 1.70 8.09 -6.67
C PRO A 36 2.91 7.67 -7.52
N ALA A 37 3.06 8.33 -8.67
CA ALA A 37 4.20 8.20 -9.56
C ALA A 37 4.91 9.55 -9.70
N GLU A 38 6.24 9.53 -9.67
CA GLU A 38 7.09 10.71 -9.81
C GLU A 38 8.08 10.48 -10.95
N ARG A 39 8.22 11.47 -11.84
CA ARG A 39 9.23 11.46 -12.90
C ARG A 39 10.42 12.28 -12.44
N HIS A 40 11.61 11.68 -12.44
CA HIS A 40 12.86 12.39 -12.19
C HIS A 40 13.76 12.30 -13.40
N VAL A 41 14.39 13.41 -13.76
CA VAL A 41 15.40 13.43 -14.81
C VAL A 41 16.75 13.72 -14.16
N LYS A 42 17.68 12.78 -14.26
CA LYS A 42 19.03 12.93 -13.71
C LYS A 42 20.05 13.02 -14.83
N THR A 43 20.96 13.99 -14.72
CA THR A 43 22.12 14.12 -15.59
C THR A 43 23.35 13.69 -14.80
N TYR A 44 24.04 12.66 -15.28
CA TYR A 44 25.27 12.18 -14.65
C TYR A 44 26.47 12.93 -15.22
N PRO A 45 27.53 13.18 -14.43
CA PRO A 45 28.71 13.93 -14.90
C PRO A 45 29.52 13.19 -15.98
N CYS A 46 29.22 11.92 -16.25
CA CYS A 46 29.88 11.12 -17.30
C CYS A 46 29.35 11.40 -18.71
N CYS A 47 28.11 11.89 -18.87
CA CYS A 47 27.47 12.10 -20.17
C CYS A 47 26.54 13.34 -20.14
N PRO A 48 26.50 14.16 -21.19
CA PRO A 48 25.57 15.30 -21.29
C PRO A 48 24.11 14.89 -21.53
N GLU A 49 23.83 13.61 -21.72
CA GLU A 49 22.48 13.07 -21.98
C GLU A 49 21.66 12.96 -20.68
N PRO A 50 20.42 13.48 -20.62
CA PRO A 50 19.52 13.30 -19.48
C PRO A 50 18.93 11.88 -19.45
N TYR A 51 18.99 11.21 -18.30
CA TYR A 51 18.36 9.91 -18.07
C TYR A 51 17.05 10.10 -17.27
N PRO A 52 15.87 9.83 -17.87
CA PRO A 52 14.60 9.87 -17.16
C PRO A 52 14.36 8.57 -16.39
N ASP A 53 14.14 8.71 -15.08
CA ASP A 53 13.71 7.66 -14.16
C ASP A 53 12.25 7.90 -13.74
N ILE A 54 11.48 6.83 -13.57
CA ILE A 54 10.11 6.89 -13.04
C ILE A 54 10.07 6.13 -11.72
N TYR A 55 9.64 6.81 -10.66
CA TYR A 55 9.51 6.26 -9.32
C TYR A 55 8.03 6.02 -9.02
N PHE A 56 7.68 4.80 -8.63
CA PHE A 56 6.34 4.44 -8.16
C PHE A 56 6.39 4.17 -6.66
N SER A 57 5.64 4.93 -5.88
CA SER A 57 5.54 4.78 -4.43
C SER A 57 4.25 4.07 -4.09
N ILE A 58 4.32 2.82 -3.62
CA ILE A 58 3.13 2.01 -3.32
C ILE A 58 2.86 2.09 -1.82
N ILE A 59 1.71 2.65 -1.44
CA ILE A 59 1.30 2.75 -0.04
C ILE A 59 0.29 1.63 0.26
N ILE A 60 0.70 0.70 1.12
CA ILE A 60 -0.09 -0.49 1.50
C ILE A 60 -0.49 -0.46 2.98
N ARG A 61 -1.68 -0.98 3.30
CA ARG A 61 -2.21 -1.16 4.65
C ARG A 61 -2.51 -2.64 4.92
N ARG A 62 -2.10 -3.14 6.09
CA ARG A 62 -2.36 -4.54 6.50
C ARG A 62 -3.81 -4.72 6.97
N LYS A 63 -4.51 -5.73 6.46
CA LYS A 63 -5.82 -6.19 6.95
C LYS A 63 -5.65 -7.17 8.10
N PRO A 64 -6.21 -6.92 9.30
CA PRO A 64 -6.10 -7.85 10.42
C PRO A 64 -7.09 -9.02 10.36
N LEU A 65 -7.99 -9.05 9.37
CA LEU A 65 -9.17 -9.95 9.32
C LEU A 65 -8.82 -11.43 9.53
N PHE A 66 -7.80 -11.94 8.84
CA PHE A 66 -7.38 -13.33 8.97
C PHE A 66 -6.87 -13.64 10.39
N TYR A 67 -6.07 -12.73 10.96
CA TYR A 67 -5.46 -12.90 12.27
C TYR A 67 -6.50 -12.82 13.39
N VAL A 68 -7.47 -11.93 13.26
CA VAL A 68 -8.56 -11.76 14.23
C VAL A 68 -9.45 -13.00 14.25
N VAL A 69 -9.86 -13.51 13.09
CA VAL A 69 -10.79 -14.65 13.01
C VAL A 69 -10.12 -15.95 13.44
N ASN A 70 -8.89 -16.20 12.99
CA ASN A 70 -8.25 -17.50 13.19
C ASN A 70 -7.43 -17.61 14.47
N LEU A 71 -6.97 -16.48 15.06
CA LEU A 71 -6.19 -16.50 16.31
C LEU A 71 -6.92 -15.82 17.47
N ILE A 72 -7.56 -14.66 17.27
CA ILE A 72 -8.16 -13.91 18.39
C ILE A 72 -9.47 -14.55 18.85
N ILE A 73 -10.39 -14.90 17.94
CA ILE A 73 -11.68 -15.53 18.30
C ILE A 73 -11.50 -16.81 19.13
N PRO A 74 -10.67 -17.80 18.72
CA PRO A 74 -10.48 -18.99 19.55
C PRO A 74 -9.81 -18.66 20.89
N CYS A 75 -8.87 -17.72 20.94
CA CYS A 75 -8.25 -17.33 22.22
C CYS A 75 -9.25 -16.67 23.18
N VAL A 76 -10.05 -15.70 22.71
CA VAL A 76 -11.07 -15.03 23.54
C VAL A 76 -12.15 -16.02 23.97
N GLY A 77 -12.57 -16.94 23.09
CA GLY A 77 -13.49 -18.01 23.43
C GLY A 77 -12.97 -18.90 24.55
N ASN A 78 -11.72 -19.37 24.45
CA ASN A 78 -11.11 -20.19 25.50
C ASN A 78 -10.94 -19.41 26.82
N ILE A 79 -10.55 -18.13 26.77
CA ILE A 79 -10.39 -17.29 27.97
C ILE A 79 -11.72 -17.07 28.69
N LEU A 80 -12.79 -16.76 27.95
CA LEU A 80 -14.13 -16.57 28.50
C LEU A 80 -14.66 -17.86 29.15
N LEU A 81 -14.41 -19.02 28.52
CA LEU A 81 -14.83 -20.32 29.05
C LEU A 81 -14.06 -20.72 30.30
N VAL A 82 -12.78 -20.39 30.39
CA VAL A 82 -11.91 -20.79 31.51
C VAL A 82 -12.05 -19.86 32.72
N ASN A 83 -12.35 -18.57 32.50
CA ASN A 83 -12.42 -17.60 33.60
C ASN A 83 -13.50 -16.53 33.38
N PRO A 84 -14.79 -16.85 33.65
CA PRO A 84 -15.90 -15.91 33.48
C PRO A 84 -15.81 -14.68 34.41
N SER A 85 -14.99 -14.75 35.47
CA SER A 85 -14.71 -13.66 36.40
C SER A 85 -13.87 -12.52 35.81
N VAL A 86 -13.18 -12.70 34.67
CA VAL A 86 -12.37 -11.65 34.03
C VAL A 86 -13.23 -10.44 33.60
N LEU A 87 -14.52 -10.64 33.32
CA LEU A 87 -15.47 -9.55 33.08
C LEU A 87 -15.92 -8.86 34.36
N LEU A 88 -15.98 -9.58 35.49
CA LEU A 88 -16.38 -9.01 36.79
C LEU A 88 -15.27 -8.23 37.49
N THR A 89 -14.00 -8.52 37.21
CA THR A 89 -12.86 -7.78 37.79
C THR A 89 -12.56 -6.45 37.09
N CYS A 90 -13.31 -6.10 36.05
CA CYS A 90 -13.12 -4.88 35.25
C CYS A 90 -14.22 -3.81 35.47
N SER A 91 -15.06 -3.97 36.51
CA SER A 91 -16.03 -2.95 36.97
C SER A 91 -15.63 -2.37 38.32
#